data_AF-A0A8B6E4B3-F1
#
_entry.id   AF-A0A8B6E4B3-F1
#
_cell.length_a   1.000
_cell.length_b   1.000
_cell.length_c   1.000
_cell.angle_alpha   90.00
_cell.angle_beta   90.00
_cell.angle_gamma   90.00
#
_symmetry.space_group_name_H-M   'P 1'
#
loop_
_entity.id
_entity.type
_entity.pdbx_description
1 polymer ?
#
loop_
_entity_poly.entity_id
_entity_poly.type
_entity_poly.pdbx_seq_one_letter_code
_entity_poly.pdbx_strand_id
1 'polypeptide(L)'
;MVVAISIIENKREKLECFFKCASVLLFGFLTLHPFSDGNGRLARLLCSNCLKLFCPFPTAIYNVFSPSNRDDYLTALVSTRHGLEISSDQIKYEDDATKQAGLILEQNPKELCSLIIESNWFTWRQFLHKIGMDIKLFEFEIKTQEMSAS
;
A
#
# COMPACT_ATOMS: atom_id res chain seq x y z
N MET A 1 11.97 27.16 10.44
CA MET A 1 11.73 26.63 9.08
C MET A 1 12.39 25.26 8.88
N VAL A 2 13.70 25.12 9.06
CA VAL A 2 14.45 23.85 8.90
C VAL A 2 13.91 22.69 9.77
N VAL A 3 13.60 22.94 11.04
CA VAL A 3 13.06 21.92 11.94
C VAL A 3 11.66 21.43 11.50
N ALA A 4 10.82 22.33 10.99
CA ALA A 4 9.48 21.97 10.51
C ALA A 4 9.56 21.11 9.24
N ILE A 5 10.48 21.43 8.32
CA ILE A 5 10.74 20.64 7.11
C ILE A 5 11.22 19.23 7.48
N SER A 6 12.20 19.12 8.38
CA SER A 6 12.71 17.81 8.85
C SER A 6 11.63 16.96 9.53
N ILE A 7 10.72 17.58 10.30
CA ILE A 7 9.59 16.86 10.93
C ILE A 7 8.59 16.35 9.87
N ILE A 8 8.32 17.14 8.83
CA ILE A 8 7.40 16.76 7.75
C ILE A 8 8.01 15.61 6.93
N GLU A 9 9.29 15.69 6.57
CA GLU A 9 10.01 14.63 5.87
C GLU A 9 9.98 13.31 6.65
N ASN A 10 10.26 13.36 7.96
CA ASN A 10 10.23 12.17 8.81
C ASN A 10 8.83 11.51 8.88
N LYS A 11 7.76 12.32 8.90
CA LYS A 11 6.38 11.82 8.86
C LYS A 11 6.04 11.18 7.53
N ARG A 12 6.48 11.79 6.42
CA ARG A 12 6.30 11.26 5.06
C ARG A 12 7.00 9.92 4.90
N GLU A 13 8.28 9.83 5.28
CA GLU A 13 9.06 8.58 5.20
C GLU A 13 8.39 7.46 5.99
N LYS A 14 7.93 7.75 7.22
CA LYS A 14 7.18 6.78 8.03
C LYS A 14 5.92 6.30 7.32
N LEU A 15 5.13 7.23 6.79
CA LEU A 15 3.90 6.90 6.06
C LEU A 15 4.18 6.04 4.82
N GLU A 16 5.20 6.39 4.04
CA GLU A 16 5.64 5.60 2.89
C GLU A 16 6.06 4.19 3.31
N CYS A 17 6.80 4.05 4.42
CA CYS A 17 7.16 2.74 4.97
C CYS A 17 5.94 1.90 5.35
N PHE A 18 4.89 2.48 5.94
CA PHE A 18 3.68 1.72 6.26
C PHE A 18 2.95 1.21 5.02
N PHE A 19 2.83 2.03 3.98
CA PHE A 19 2.24 1.58 2.72
C PHE A 19 3.07 0.50 2.03
N LYS A 20 4.41 0.61 2.06
CA LYS A 20 5.32 -0.43 1.57
C LYS A 20 5.18 -1.72 2.37
N CYS A 21 5.10 -1.65 3.70
CA CYS A 21 4.89 -2.84 4.53
C CYS A 21 3.54 -3.50 4.23
N ALA A 22 2.47 -2.71 4.05
CA ALA A 22 1.15 -3.23 3.73
C ALA A 22 1.08 -3.87 2.33
N SER A 23 1.81 -3.33 1.34
CA SER A 23 1.88 -3.90 0.00
C SER A 23 2.72 -5.18 -0.02
N VAL A 24 3.84 -5.23 0.71
CA VAL A 24 4.65 -6.44 0.90
C VAL A 24 3.87 -7.54 1.61
N LEU A 25 3.13 -7.22 2.67
CA LEU A 25 2.27 -8.17 3.37
C LEU A 25 1.19 -8.74 2.44
N LEU A 26 0.52 -7.87 1.68
CA LEU A 26 -0.50 -8.27 0.70
C LEU A 26 0.08 -9.19 -0.37
N PHE A 27 1.20 -8.80 -0.97
CA PHE A 27 1.89 -9.55 -2.01
C PHE A 27 2.37 -10.91 -1.48
N GLY A 28 3.11 -10.90 -0.38
CA GLY A 28 3.68 -12.11 0.23
C GLY A 28 2.62 -13.13 0.57
N PHE A 29 1.52 -12.71 1.20
CA PHE A 29 0.43 -13.61 1.53
C PHE A 29 -0.22 -14.25 0.28
N LEU A 30 -0.43 -13.47 -0.78
CA LEU A 30 -1.02 -13.97 -2.03
C LEU A 30 -0.08 -14.89 -2.81
N THR A 31 1.23 -14.63 -2.73
CA THR A 31 2.27 -15.45 -3.33
C THR A 31 2.39 -16.80 -2.62
N LEU A 32 2.36 -16.80 -1.28
CA LEU A 32 2.38 -18.03 -0.48
C LEU A 32 1.11 -18.85 -0.67
N HIS A 33 -0.05 -18.20 -0.78
CA HIS A 33 -1.34 -18.86 -1.02
C HIS A 33 -1.62 -20.04 -0.05
N PRO A 34 -1.62 -19.82 1.28
CA PRO A 34 -1.61 -20.91 2.27
C PRO A 34 -2.92 -21.70 2.37
N PHE A 35 -4.05 -21.14 1.90
CA PHE A 35 -5.37 -21.78 2.01
C PHE A 35 -5.88 -22.27 0.65
N SER A 36 -6.84 -23.20 0.65
CA SER A 36 -7.48 -23.69 -0.58
C SER A 36 -8.38 -22.64 -1.25
N ASP A 37 -9.01 -21.77 -0.47
CA ASP A 37 -9.80 -20.62 -0.92
C ASP A 37 -9.69 -19.48 0.10
N GLY A 38 -10.05 -18.28 -0.32
CA GLY A 38 -10.17 -17.12 0.57
C GLY A 38 -8.91 -16.28 0.68
N ASN A 39 -7.78 -16.71 0.09
CA ASN A 39 -6.51 -15.98 0.18
C ASN A 39 -6.64 -14.53 -0.27
N GLY A 40 -7.32 -14.30 -1.41
CA GLY A 40 -7.62 -12.96 -1.90
C GLY A 40 -8.37 -12.09 -0.89
N ARG A 41 -9.39 -12.64 -0.23
CA ARG A 41 -10.21 -11.90 0.75
C ARG A 41 -9.41 -11.60 2.01
N LEU A 42 -8.72 -12.61 2.53
CA LEU A 42 -7.94 -12.50 3.76
C LEU A 42 -6.73 -11.57 3.59
N ALA A 43 -5.98 -11.67 2.50
CA ALA A 43 -4.84 -10.80 2.23
C ALA A 43 -5.26 -9.32 2.20
N ARG A 44 -6.40 -9.02 1.56
CA ARG A 44 -6.96 -7.67 1.54
C ARG A 44 -7.38 -7.18 2.93
N LEU A 45 -8.00 -8.05 3.72
CA LEU A 45 -8.39 -7.75 5.10
C LEU A 45 -7.16 -7.48 5.99
N LEU A 46 -6.11 -8.30 5.88
CA LEU A 46 -4.86 -8.14 6.63
C LEU A 46 -4.14 -6.83 6.25
N CYS A 47 -4.04 -6.54 4.95
CA CYS A 47 -3.50 -5.28 4.44
C CYS A 47 -4.29 -4.08 4.98
N SER A 48 -5.62 -4.11 4.88
CA SER A 48 -6.49 -3.06 5.45
C SER A 48 -6.29 -2.91 6.96
N ASN A 49 -6.14 -4.04 7.69
CA ASN A 49 -5.92 -4.03 9.13
C ASN A 49 -4.54 -3.47 9.52
N CYS A 50 -3.51 -3.73 8.73
CA CYS A 50 -2.18 -3.14 8.90
C CYS A 50 -2.24 -1.61 8.78
N LEU A 51 -3.02 -1.11 7.81
CA LEU A 51 -3.18 0.32 7.56
C LEU A 51 -4.06 1.03 8.60
N LYS A 52 -4.91 0.33 9.36
CA LYS A 52 -5.71 0.93 10.44
C LYS A 52 -4.88 1.64 11.52
N LEU A 53 -3.60 1.29 11.65
CA LEU A 53 -2.70 1.97 12.58
C LEU A 53 -2.46 3.44 12.20
N PHE A 54 -2.73 3.82 10.94
CA PHE A 54 -2.46 5.17 10.40
C PHE A 54 -3.64 5.77 9.64
N CYS A 55 -4.52 4.93 9.11
CA CYS A 55 -5.75 5.32 8.44
C CYS A 55 -6.94 5.09 9.38
N PRO A 56 -7.72 6.12 9.73
CA PRO A 56 -8.84 6.03 10.65
C PRO A 56 -10.03 5.24 10.07
N PHE A 57 -10.01 4.91 8.78
CA PHE A 57 -11.04 4.16 8.09
C PHE A 57 -10.45 2.94 7.37
N PRO A 58 -11.25 1.88 7.17
CA PRO A 58 -10.82 0.74 6.37
C PRO A 58 -10.39 1.17 4.97
N THR A 59 -9.16 0.84 4.63
CA THR A 59 -8.60 1.05 3.30
C THR A 59 -9.09 -0.04 2.36
N ALA A 60 -9.65 0.36 1.22
CA ALA A 60 -9.74 -0.51 0.06
C ALA A 60 -8.42 -0.48 -0.72
N ILE A 61 -8.04 -1.58 -1.34
CA ILE A 61 -6.77 -1.69 -2.07
C ILE A 61 -6.87 -1.13 -3.48
N TYR A 62 -8.04 -1.23 -4.10
CA TYR A 62 -8.36 -0.69 -5.42
C TYR A 62 -9.87 -0.47 -5.54
N ASN A 63 -10.30 0.30 -6.54
CA ASN A 63 -11.69 0.44 -6.99
C ASN A 63 -12.68 0.93 -5.90
N VAL A 64 -12.24 1.87 -5.05
CA VAL A 64 -13.15 2.64 -4.18
C VAL A 64 -12.93 4.12 -4.46
N PHE A 65 -13.80 4.67 -5.30
CA PHE A 65 -13.75 6.05 -5.83
C PHE A 65 -12.49 6.40 -6.65
N SER A 66 -11.50 5.51 -6.70
CA SER A 66 -10.28 5.60 -7.50
C SER A 66 -10.54 5.18 -8.96
N PRO A 67 -9.76 5.71 -9.93
CA PRO A 67 -9.80 5.25 -11.31
C PRO A 67 -9.28 3.82 -11.49
N SER A 68 -8.40 3.35 -10.60
CA SER A 68 -7.86 1.99 -10.65
C SER A 68 -8.93 0.91 -10.50
N ASN A 69 -8.83 -0.11 -11.34
CA ASN A 69 -9.77 -1.21 -11.43
C ASN A 69 -9.12 -2.56 -11.04
N ARG A 70 -9.87 -3.66 -11.22
CA ARG A 70 -9.42 -5.01 -10.89
C ARG A 70 -8.23 -5.45 -11.75
N ASP A 71 -8.21 -5.10 -13.03
CA ASP A 71 -7.19 -5.53 -13.97
C ASP A 71 -5.86 -4.81 -13.69
N ASP A 72 -5.89 -3.55 -13.26
CA ASP A 72 -4.70 -2.83 -12.78
C ASP A 72 -4.09 -3.55 -11.57
N TYR A 73 -4.94 -3.98 -10.63
CA TYR A 73 -4.53 -4.75 -9.46
C TYR A 73 -3.92 -6.11 -9.83
N LEU A 74 -4.55 -6.84 -10.75
CA LEU A 74 -4.02 -8.13 -11.23
C LEU A 74 -2.70 -7.95 -11.97
N THR A 75 -2.58 -6.91 -12.79
CA THR A 75 -1.36 -6.57 -13.53
C THR A 75 -0.23 -6.26 -12.57
N ALA A 76 -0.48 -5.44 -11.54
CA ALA A 76 0.50 -5.11 -10.50
C ALA A 76 0.97 -6.34 -9.71
N LEU A 77 0.08 -7.30 -9.45
CA LEU A 77 0.45 -8.57 -8.81
C LEU A 77 1.34 -9.43 -9.72
N VAL A 78 0.96 -9.57 -10.99
CA VAL A 78 1.69 -10.40 -11.95
C VAL A 78 3.06 -9.80 -12.27
N SER A 79 3.16 -8.47 -12.41
CA SER A 79 4.43 -7.78 -12.64
C SER A 79 5.37 -7.95 -11.44
N THR A 80 4.86 -7.77 -10.21
CA THR A 80 5.64 -7.98 -8.98
C THR A 80 6.08 -9.44 -8.85
N ARG A 81 5.25 -10.39 -9.31
CA ARG A 81 5.57 -11.83 -9.27
C ARG A 81 6.57 -12.26 -10.34
N HIS A 82 6.85 -11.44 -11.35
CA HIS A 82 7.68 -11.83 -12.46
C HIS A 82 9.09 -12.25 -11.99
N GLY A 83 9.49 -13.49 -12.26
CA GLY A 83 10.77 -14.04 -11.84
C GLY A 83 10.80 -14.68 -10.44
N LEU A 84 9.67 -14.76 -9.72
CA LEU A 84 9.59 -15.51 -8.47
C LEU A 84 9.03 -16.92 -8.65
N GLU A 85 9.88 -17.90 -8.40
CA GLU A 85 9.49 -19.29 -8.22
C GLU A 85 9.29 -19.56 -6.73
N ILE A 86 8.05 -19.38 -6.27
CA ILE A 86 7.64 -19.63 -4.88
C ILE A 86 6.43 -20.57 -4.90
N SER A 87 6.51 -21.64 -4.11
CA SER A 87 5.40 -22.55 -3.86
C SER A 87 5.33 -22.89 -2.37
N SER A 88 4.14 -22.85 -1.80
CA SER A 88 3.86 -23.29 -0.42
C SER A 88 4.18 -24.76 -0.21
N ASP A 89 4.09 -25.60 -1.24
CA ASP A 89 4.44 -27.03 -1.18
C ASP A 89 5.94 -27.27 -0.91
N GLN A 90 6.77 -26.26 -1.16
CA GLN A 90 8.21 -26.29 -0.90
C GLN A 90 8.56 -25.86 0.53
N ILE A 91 7.60 -25.34 1.31
CA ILE A 91 7.82 -24.97 2.72
C ILE A 91 7.58 -26.21 3.58
N LYS A 92 8.65 -26.90 3.98
CA LYS A 92 8.57 -28.06 4.88
C LYS A 92 9.16 -27.75 6.25
N TYR A 93 10.15 -26.87 6.30
CA TYR A 93 10.85 -26.48 7.51
C TYR A 93 10.89 -24.95 7.67
N GLU A 94 11.22 -24.49 8.88
CA GLU A 94 11.31 -23.06 9.21
C GLU A 94 12.34 -22.33 8.35
N ASP A 95 13.45 -22.98 8.01
CA ASP A 95 14.48 -22.43 7.12
C ASP A 95 13.96 -22.19 5.69
N ASP A 96 13.05 -23.05 5.20
CA ASP A 96 12.42 -22.88 3.89
C ASP A 96 11.49 -21.65 3.89
N ALA A 97 10.72 -21.48 4.97
CA ALA A 97 9.84 -20.33 5.16
C ALA A 97 10.65 -19.03 5.22
N THR A 98 11.77 -19.02 5.95
CA THR A 98 12.66 -17.86 6.06
C THR A 98 13.28 -17.51 4.71
N LYS A 99 13.72 -18.51 3.94
CA LYS A 99 14.26 -18.31 2.59
C LYS A 99 13.22 -17.71 1.65
N GLN A 100 12.01 -18.26 1.61
CA GLN A 100 10.94 -17.73 0.77
C GLN A 100 10.49 -16.32 1.21
N ALA A 101 10.44 -16.06 2.52
CA ALA A 101 10.18 -14.72 3.04
C ALA A 101 11.24 -13.72 2.56
N GLY A 102 12.52 -14.10 2.58
CA GLY A 102 13.61 -13.29 2.02
C GLY A 102 13.37 -12.90 0.55
N LEU A 103 13.05 -13.88 -0.29
CA LEU A 103 12.74 -13.65 -1.71
C LEU A 103 11.53 -12.72 -1.91
N ILE A 104 10.51 -12.84 -1.08
CA ILE A 104 9.32 -11.96 -1.10
C ILE A 104 9.68 -10.54 -0.66
N LEU A 105 10.53 -10.38 0.36
CA LEU A 105 10.95 -9.08 0.87
C LEU A 105 11.87 -8.34 -0.11
N GLU A 106 12.62 -9.08 -0.93
CA GLU A 106 13.39 -8.52 -2.05
C GLU A 106 12.48 -7.97 -3.16
N GLN A 107 11.24 -8.47 -3.24
CA GLN A 107 10.27 -7.87 -4.13
C GLN A 107 9.82 -6.54 -3.57
N ASN A 108 9.96 -5.52 -4.41
CA ASN A 108 9.47 -4.19 -4.13
C ASN A 108 8.15 -3.98 -4.87
N PRO A 109 6.99 -4.31 -4.27
CA PRO A 109 5.67 -4.23 -4.89
C PRO A 109 5.23 -2.75 -5.05
N LYS A 110 5.94 -2.00 -5.90
CA LYS A 110 5.77 -0.55 -6.07
C LYS A 110 4.39 -0.23 -6.63
N GLU A 111 3.95 -0.94 -7.66
CA GLU A 111 2.67 -0.72 -8.31
C GLU A 111 1.52 -1.02 -7.35
N LEU A 112 1.62 -2.11 -6.58
CA LEU A 112 0.66 -2.43 -5.51
C LEU A 112 0.64 -1.35 -4.41
N CYS A 113 1.82 -0.85 -4.01
CA CYS A 113 1.92 0.25 -3.05
C CYS A 113 1.20 1.50 -3.57
N SER A 114 1.44 1.87 -4.83
CA SER A 114 0.78 3.01 -5.50
C SER A 114 -0.74 2.86 -5.55
N LEU A 115 -1.26 1.67 -5.89
CA LEU A 115 -2.70 1.39 -5.89
C LEU A 115 -3.33 1.58 -4.51
N ILE A 116 -2.66 1.10 -3.46
CA ILE A 116 -3.12 1.26 -2.08
C ILE A 116 -3.16 2.74 -1.70
N ILE A 117 -2.10 3.50 -2.01
CA ILE A 117 -2.03 4.94 -1.74
C ILE A 117 -3.14 5.69 -2.48
N GLU A 118 -3.31 5.43 -3.77
CA GLU A 118 -4.36 6.04 -4.60
C GLU A 118 -5.75 5.78 -4.01
N SER A 119 -6.06 4.52 -3.73
CA SER A 119 -7.37 4.13 -3.19
C SER A 119 -7.64 4.77 -1.81
N ASN A 120 -6.62 4.89 -0.96
CA ASN A 120 -6.73 5.67 0.28
C ASN A 120 -7.03 7.13 0.02
N TRP A 121 -6.25 7.77 -0.85
CA TRP A 121 -6.43 9.19 -1.19
C TRP A 121 -7.85 9.48 -1.66
N PHE A 122 -8.38 8.69 -2.58
CA PHE A 122 -9.75 8.86 -3.09
C PHE A 122 -10.81 8.62 -2.01
N THR A 123 -10.60 7.63 -1.13
CA THR A 123 -11.49 7.37 0.01
C THR A 123 -11.53 8.57 0.96
N TRP A 124 -10.37 9.10 1.33
CA TRP A 124 -10.26 10.30 2.16
C TRP A 124 -10.90 11.51 1.50
N ARG A 125 -10.62 11.71 0.21
CA ARG A 125 -11.17 12.82 -0.56
C ARG A 125 -12.69 12.83 -0.54
N GLN A 126 -13.29 11.65 -0.75
CA GLN A 126 -14.74 11.49 -0.73
C GLN A 126 -15.34 11.64 0.67
N PHE A 127 -14.66 11.16 1.70
CA PHE A 127 -15.07 11.39 3.08
C PHE A 127 -15.10 12.89 3.43
N LEU A 128 -14.01 13.60 3.15
CA LEU A 128 -13.90 15.04 3.42
C LEU A 128 -14.98 15.84 2.68
N HIS A 129 -15.20 15.52 1.40
CA HIS A 129 -16.28 16.11 0.61
C HIS A 129 -17.66 15.89 1.25
N LYS A 130 -17.93 14.66 1.75
CA LYS A 130 -19.21 14.34 2.42
C LYS A 130 -19.44 15.09 3.73
N ILE A 131 -18.39 15.45 4.45
CA ILE A 131 -18.50 16.25 5.69
C ILE A 131 -18.39 17.77 5.44
N GLY A 132 -18.44 18.20 4.18
CA GLY A 132 -18.41 19.63 3.82
C GLY A 132 -17.03 20.28 3.89
N MET A 133 -15.95 19.49 3.94
CA MET A 133 -14.58 20.00 3.87
C MET A 133 -14.09 19.98 2.42
N ASP A 134 -13.81 21.17 1.86
CA ASP A 134 -13.21 21.29 0.53
C ASP A 134 -11.67 21.23 0.62
N ILE A 135 -11.06 20.30 -0.12
CA ILE A 135 -9.62 20.00 -0.11
C ILE A 135 -8.80 21.05 -0.87
N LYS A 136 -9.46 22.00 -1.56
CA LYS A 136 -8.78 23.14 -2.19
C LYS A 136 -7.85 23.93 -1.26
N LEU A 137 -8.04 23.83 0.06
CA LEU A 137 -7.13 24.39 1.07
C LEU A 137 -5.74 23.70 1.11
N PHE A 138 -5.63 22.41 0.78
CA PHE A 138 -4.36 21.66 0.81
C PHE A 138 -3.55 21.80 -0.50
N GLU A 139 -4.21 21.94 -1.66
CA GLU A 139 -3.52 22.15 -2.94
C GLU A 139 -2.82 23.52 -3.02
N PHE A 140 -3.30 24.51 -2.25
CA PHE A 140 -2.70 25.85 -2.18
C PHE A 140 -1.37 25.83 -1.41
N GLU A 141 -1.27 25.07 -0.32
CA GLU A 141 -0.03 24.98 0.48
C GLU A 141 1.14 24.35 -0.29
N ILE A 142 0.87 23.33 -1.12
CA ILE A 142 1.91 22.67 -1.93
C ILE A 142 2.47 23.64 -2.99
N LYS A 143 1.61 24.39 -3.67
CA LYS A 143 2.04 25.39 -4.66
C LYS A 143 2.81 26.56 -4.04
N THR A 144 2.42 27.00 -2.84
CA THR A 144 3.18 28.07 -2.15
C THR A 144 4.56 27.62 -1.68
N GLN A 145 4.75 26.33 -1.36
CA GLN A 145 6.05 25.80 -0.98
C GLN A 145 7.03 25.71 -2.16
N GLU A 146 6.55 25.31 -3.35
CA GLU A 146 7.36 25.31 -4.59
C GLU A 146 7.78 26.73 -5.02
N MET A 147 6.91 27.73 -4.83
CA MET A 147 7.22 29.14 -5.12
C MET A 147 8.15 29.81 -4.10
N SER A 148 8.34 29.22 -2.92
CA SER A 148 9.24 29.75 -1.87
C SER A 148 10.65 29.11 -1.89
N ALA A 149 10.85 28.11 -2.74
CA ALA A 149 12.11 27.39 -2.93
C ALA A 149 12.82 27.73 -4.25
N SER A 150 12.26 28.66 -5.04
CA SER A 150 12.85 29.28 -6.23
C SER A 150 13.24 30.72 -5.98
#